data_AF-A0A0D3HED4-F1
#
_entry.id   AF-A0A0D3HED4-F1
#
_cell.length_a   1.000
_cell.length_b   1.000
_cell.length_c   1.000
_cell.angle_alpha   90.00
_cell.angle_beta   90.00
_cell.angle_gamma   90.00
#
_symmetry.space_group_name_H-M   'P 1'
#
loop_
_entity.id
_entity.type
_entity.pdbx_description
1 polymer ?
#
loop_
_entity_poly.entity_id
_entity_poly.type
_entity_poly.pdbx_seq_one_letter_code
_entity_poly.pdbx_strand_id
1 'polypeptide(L)'
;MVPKAIAVDGDLFLFSIPIDRVGTMSLTHNDYFVYAARPPPRRPTLDLLPNPSHDTLGDREIALVSCSGGDGGSDGEPCYVVAALRTIPGSTTIHRLHLYRSRPGGEQGRWTSRMVSVDEPPPLMRDVVFPIPEMSHRQVHHVTSKAIRLGSGGDGMVGWVDIWRGILLCDVLHESPKLRDVPLPPPAKGNSHRAFQKHHRPVLRRHRCQPRQEVHQM
;
A
#
# COMPACT_ATOMS: atom_id res chain seq x y z
N MET A 1 13.25 17.43 -11.02
CA MET A 1 12.86 16.60 -9.85
C MET A 1 14.01 16.68 -8.83
N VAL A 2 13.73 16.51 -7.52
CA VAL A 2 14.77 16.56 -6.46
C VAL A 2 14.81 15.22 -5.68
N PRO A 3 15.95 14.86 -5.07
CA PRO A 3 16.04 13.70 -4.18
C PRO A 3 15.04 13.77 -3.02
N LYS A 4 14.52 12.61 -2.60
CA LYS A 4 13.53 12.51 -1.51
C LYS A 4 13.77 11.30 -0.63
N ALA A 5 13.45 11.42 0.66
CA ALA A 5 13.15 10.28 1.51
C ALA A 5 11.68 9.89 1.34
N ILE A 6 11.42 8.64 0.98
CA ILE A 6 10.07 8.16 0.62
C ILE A 6 9.48 7.18 1.65
N ALA A 7 10.34 6.41 2.33
CA ALA A 7 9.94 5.50 3.40
C ALA A 7 11.04 5.38 4.47
N VAL A 8 10.64 4.93 5.65
CA VAL A 8 11.52 4.70 6.81
C VAL A 8 10.97 3.52 7.61
N ASP A 9 11.85 2.67 8.12
CA ASP A 9 11.53 1.65 9.12
C ASP A 9 12.77 1.38 9.99
N GLY A 10 12.65 1.60 11.30
CA GLY A 10 13.79 1.54 12.23
C GLY A 10 14.91 2.52 11.85
N ASP A 11 16.11 1.98 11.64
CA ASP A 11 17.32 2.71 11.21
C ASP A 11 17.53 2.70 9.69
N LEU A 12 16.55 2.19 8.93
CA LEU A 12 16.59 2.12 7.48
C LEU A 12 15.75 3.25 6.83
N PHE A 13 16.30 3.87 5.80
CA PHE A 13 15.68 4.94 5.04
C PHE A 13 15.70 4.59 3.55
N LEU A 14 14.57 4.77 2.88
CA LEU A 14 14.48 4.61 1.43
C LEU A 14 14.51 5.99 0.76
N PHE A 15 15.52 6.20 -0.08
CA PHE A 15 15.69 7.40 -0.88
C PHE A 15 15.31 7.15 -2.34
N SER A 16 14.78 8.18 -2.98
CA SER A 16 14.52 8.24 -4.42
C SER A 16 15.35 9.37 -5.01
N ILE A 17 16.18 9.07 -6.00
CA ILE A 17 17.08 10.02 -6.68
C ILE A 17 16.75 10.03 -8.17
N PRO A 18 16.31 11.17 -8.73
CA PRO A 18 16.07 11.29 -10.16
C PRO A 18 17.36 11.16 -10.97
N ILE A 19 17.37 10.27 -11.96
CA ILE A 19 18.51 10.00 -12.85
C ILE A 19 18.51 10.97 -14.04
N ASP A 20 17.32 11.35 -14.54
CA ASP A 20 17.24 12.20 -15.71
C ASP A 20 17.54 13.67 -15.39
N ARG A 21 18.67 14.14 -15.93
CA ARG A 21 19.14 15.53 -15.87
C ARG A 21 18.41 16.45 -16.86
N VAL A 22 17.72 15.89 -17.85
CA VAL A 22 17.11 16.61 -18.98
C VAL A 22 15.62 16.90 -18.76
N GLY A 23 15.02 16.35 -17.69
CA GLY A 23 13.68 16.73 -17.25
C GLY A 23 12.54 16.04 -17.99
N THR A 24 12.77 14.91 -18.64
CA THR A 24 11.67 14.05 -19.12
C THR A 24 10.88 13.52 -17.92
N MET A 25 9.56 13.75 -17.95
CA MET A 25 8.60 13.46 -16.88
C MET A 25 8.29 11.96 -16.73
N SER A 26 9.25 11.07 -16.93
CA SER A 26 9.01 9.64 -16.84
C SER A 26 9.28 9.13 -15.42
N LEU A 27 8.25 8.53 -14.83
CA LEU A 27 8.26 7.87 -13.50
C LEU A 27 9.26 6.69 -13.41
N THR A 28 9.87 6.27 -14.52
CA THR A 28 10.81 5.14 -14.58
C THR A 28 12.28 5.52 -14.42
N HIS A 29 12.59 6.78 -14.07
CA HIS A 29 13.96 7.30 -14.03
C HIS A 29 14.40 7.71 -12.62
N ASN A 30 13.92 7.03 -11.58
CA ASN A 30 14.45 7.20 -10.24
C ASN A 30 15.30 5.98 -9.88
N ASP A 31 16.51 6.24 -9.40
CA ASP A 31 17.27 5.25 -8.64
C ASP A 31 16.80 5.28 -7.21
N TYR A 32 16.57 4.09 -6.65
CA TYR A 32 16.14 3.94 -5.27
C TYR A 32 17.28 3.39 -4.43
N PHE A 33 17.53 4.00 -3.27
CA PHE A 33 18.60 3.59 -2.37
C PHE A 33 18.07 3.29 -0.99
N VAL A 34 18.51 2.19 -0.38
CA VAL A 34 18.26 1.92 1.03
C VAL A 34 19.51 2.31 1.83
N TYR A 35 19.34 3.29 2.71
CA TYR A 35 20.36 3.76 3.63
C TYR A 35 20.14 3.17 5.01
N ALA A 36 21.14 2.47 5.54
CA ALA A 36 21.15 2.00 6.92
C ALA A 36 22.03 2.93 7.76
N ALA A 37 21.44 3.68 8.69
CA ALA A 37 22.14 4.71 9.46
C ALA A 37 23.08 4.17 10.55
N ARG A 38 22.88 2.91 10.97
CA ARG A 38 23.65 2.10 11.94
C ARG A 38 24.60 2.84 12.89
N PRO A 39 24.32 2.86 14.22
CA PRO A 39 25.23 3.46 15.19
C PRO A 39 26.54 2.64 15.34
N PRO A 40 27.64 3.26 15.79
CA PRO A 40 28.89 2.57 16.08
C PRO A 40 28.69 1.37 17.03
N PRO A 41 29.40 0.23 16.83
CA PRO A 41 30.57 0.04 15.95
C PRO A 41 30.25 -0.29 14.49
N ARG A 42 28.96 -0.43 14.12
CA ARG A 42 28.57 -0.79 12.75
C ARG A 42 28.74 0.41 11.82
N ARG A 43 29.14 0.15 10.57
CA ARG A 43 29.26 1.20 9.54
C ARG A 43 27.93 1.41 8.82
N PRO A 44 27.52 2.66 8.56
CA PRO A 44 26.36 2.90 7.73
C PRO A 44 26.56 2.34 6.31
N THR A 45 25.49 1.91 5.66
CA THR A 45 25.50 1.39 4.29
C THR A 45 24.49 2.12 3.42
N LEU A 46 24.73 2.09 2.11
CA LEU A 46 23.85 2.67 1.11
C LEU A 46 23.76 1.70 -0.07
N ASP A 47 22.64 1.02 -0.19
CA ASP A 47 22.42 -0.03 -1.17
C ASP A 47 21.58 0.52 -2.33
N LEU A 48 22.09 0.43 -3.55
CA LEU A 48 21.31 0.71 -4.76
C LEU A 48 20.35 -0.46 -5.04
N LEU A 49 19.06 -0.16 -5.09
CA LEU A 49 18.06 -1.12 -5.53
C LEU A 49 18.13 -1.25 -7.06
N PRO A 50 18.18 -2.48 -7.60
CA PRO A 50 18.04 -2.68 -9.03
C PRO A 50 16.67 -2.15 -9.47
N ASN A 51 16.58 -1.58 -10.67
CA ASN A 51 15.32 -1.07 -11.19
C ASN A 51 14.27 -2.21 -11.21
N PRO A 52 13.08 -2.03 -10.62
CA PRO A 52 12.02 -3.03 -10.60
C PRO A 52 11.36 -3.26 -11.98
N SER A 53 12.11 -3.52 -13.04
CA SER A 53 11.62 -3.88 -14.39
C SER A 53 10.57 -2.91 -14.99
N HIS A 54 9.94 -3.27 -16.11
CA HIS A 54 9.03 -2.41 -16.90
C HIS A 54 7.74 -1.95 -16.18
N ASP A 55 7.52 -2.39 -14.95
CA ASP A 55 6.41 -1.93 -14.14
C ASP A 55 6.78 -0.55 -13.58
N THR A 56 6.28 0.50 -14.23
CA THR A 56 6.35 1.90 -13.78
C THR A 56 5.85 2.03 -12.33
N LEU A 57 6.75 1.93 -11.34
CA LEU A 57 6.47 2.11 -9.91
C LEU A 57 6.99 3.48 -9.48
N GLY A 58 6.11 4.30 -8.91
CA GLY A 58 6.47 5.61 -8.40
C GLY A 58 6.84 5.57 -6.91
N ASP A 59 7.34 6.70 -6.44
CA ASP A 59 7.70 6.92 -5.03
C ASP A 59 6.56 6.57 -4.05
N ARG A 60 5.29 6.69 -4.47
CA ARG A 60 4.10 6.56 -3.61
C ARG A 60 3.71 5.11 -3.37
N GLU A 61 4.04 4.23 -4.29
CA GLU A 61 3.65 2.82 -4.23
C GLU A 61 4.60 1.97 -3.37
N ILE A 62 5.76 2.52 -2.96
CA ILE A 62 6.86 1.78 -2.37
C ILE A 62 6.91 1.95 -0.85
N ALA A 63 6.99 0.84 -0.13
CA ALA A 63 7.21 0.77 1.31
C ALA A 63 8.54 0.05 1.62
N LEU A 64 9.10 0.37 2.78
CA LEU A 64 10.28 -0.26 3.35
C LEU A 64 9.88 -1.03 4.61
N VAL A 65 10.38 -2.25 4.75
CA VAL A 65 10.16 -3.13 5.90
C VAL A 65 11.52 -3.61 6.37
N SER A 66 11.88 -3.28 7.60
CA SER A 66 13.03 -3.86 8.29
C SER A 66 12.68 -5.27 8.75
N CYS A 67 13.58 -6.22 8.50
CA CYS A 67 13.44 -7.60 8.95
C CYS A 67 14.54 -7.88 9.96
N SER A 68 14.15 -8.15 11.20
CA SER A 68 15.07 -8.71 12.20
C SER A 68 15.53 -10.08 11.69
N GLY A 69 16.84 -10.21 11.44
CA GLY A 69 17.47 -11.50 11.17
C GLY A 69 17.07 -12.46 12.29
N GLY A 70 16.49 -13.60 11.90
CA GLY A 70 15.93 -14.56 12.83
C GLY A 70 17.01 -15.32 13.58
N ASP A 71 17.49 -14.73 14.68
CA ASP A 71 18.13 -15.37 15.82
C ASP A 71 18.53 -14.23 16.78
N GLY A 72 18.30 -14.41 18.08
CA GLY A 72 18.61 -13.40 19.12
C GLY A 72 20.11 -13.11 19.31
N GLY A 73 20.92 -13.27 18.26
CA GLY A 73 22.33 -12.93 18.20
C GLY A 73 22.52 -11.54 17.60
N SER A 74 23.13 -10.66 18.38
CA SER A 74 23.42 -9.25 18.07
C SER A 74 24.40 -9.02 16.90
N ASP A 75 24.57 -9.97 15.96
CA ASP A 75 25.60 -9.92 14.90
C ASP A 75 25.08 -10.24 13.49
N GLY A 76 23.79 -10.49 13.31
CA GLY A 76 23.19 -10.65 11.98
C GLY A 76 23.14 -9.32 11.20
N GLU A 77 23.57 -9.33 9.94
CA GLU A 77 23.39 -8.20 9.02
C GLU A 77 21.88 -7.88 8.88
N PRO A 78 21.49 -6.59 8.85
CA PRO A 78 20.10 -6.20 8.75
C PRO A 78 19.52 -6.67 7.41
N CYS A 79 18.47 -7.49 7.48
CA CYS A 79 17.68 -7.85 6.32
C CYS A 79 16.55 -6.83 6.15
N TYR A 80 16.17 -6.55 4.92
CA TYR A 80 15.04 -5.68 4.63
C TYR A 80 14.29 -6.14 3.39
N VAL A 81 13.04 -5.73 3.33
CA VAL A 81 12.16 -5.94 2.18
C VAL A 81 11.65 -4.59 1.70
N VAL A 82 11.75 -4.37 0.40
CA VAL A 82 11.09 -3.24 -0.27
C VAL A 82 9.88 -3.79 -1.00
N ALA A 83 8.70 -3.28 -0.65
CA ALA A 83 7.44 -3.75 -1.18
C ALA A 83 6.78 -2.66 -2.02
N ALA A 84 6.30 -3.01 -3.20
CA ALA A 84 5.55 -2.09 -4.06
C ALA A 84 4.29 -2.76 -4.60
N LEU A 85 3.16 -2.05 -4.57
CA LEU A 85 1.88 -2.56 -5.05
C LEU A 85 1.42 -1.79 -6.28
N ARG A 86 1.30 -2.49 -7.41
CA ARG A 86 0.78 -1.96 -8.66
C ARG A 86 -0.68 -2.35 -8.84
N THR A 87 -1.54 -1.35 -9.00
CA THR A 87 -2.94 -1.56 -9.43
C THR A 87 -2.98 -1.95 -10.90
N ILE A 88 -3.75 -2.98 -11.22
CA ILE A 88 -3.93 -3.44 -12.61
C ILE A 88 -5.13 -2.71 -13.20
N PRO A 89 -4.98 -2.00 -14.33
CA PRO A 89 -6.11 -1.35 -15.00
C PRO A 89 -7.25 -2.33 -15.27
N GLY A 90 -8.48 -1.95 -14.91
CA GLY A 90 -9.68 -2.78 -15.09
C GLY A 90 -9.87 -3.87 -14.03
N SER A 91 -8.94 -4.04 -13.08
CA SER A 91 -9.16 -4.93 -11.94
C SER A 91 -9.62 -4.16 -10.70
N THR A 92 -10.63 -4.70 -10.02
CA THR A 92 -11.17 -4.16 -8.77
C THR A 92 -10.47 -4.73 -7.53
N THR A 93 -10.05 -6.00 -7.62
CA THR A 93 -9.57 -6.79 -6.48
C THR A 93 -8.18 -7.36 -6.68
N ILE A 94 -7.63 -7.37 -7.91
CA ILE A 94 -6.35 -8.01 -8.21
C ILE A 94 -5.27 -6.95 -8.47
N HIS A 95 -4.16 -7.12 -7.77
CA HIS A 95 -3.00 -6.24 -7.84
C HIS A 95 -1.72 -7.07 -8.09
N ARG A 96 -0.67 -6.41 -8.57
CA ARG A 96 0.66 -7.00 -8.67
C ARG A 96 1.52 -6.50 -7.53
N LEU A 97 1.97 -7.40 -6.66
CA LEU A 97 2.90 -7.12 -5.57
C LEU A 97 4.32 -7.42 -6.02
N HIS A 98 5.19 -6.43 -5.91
CA HIS A 98 6.63 -6.52 -6.14
C HIS A 98 7.37 -6.50 -4.81
N LEU A 99 8.28 -7.44 -4.62
CA LEU A 99 9.09 -7.56 -3.41
C LEU A 99 10.57 -7.67 -3.78
N TYR A 100 11.37 -6.73 -3.32
CA TYR A 100 12.81 -6.86 -3.26
C TYR A 100 13.19 -7.37 -1.87
N ARG A 101 14.02 -8.40 -1.82
CA ARG A 101 14.60 -8.88 -0.56
C ARG A 101 16.09 -8.64 -0.59
N SER A 102 16.62 -7.95 0.42
CA SER A 102 18.06 -7.82 0.61
C SER A 102 18.68 -9.20 0.90
N ARG A 103 20.00 -9.30 0.68
CA ARG A 103 20.76 -10.50 1.00
C ARG A 103 21.82 -10.18 2.05
N PRO A 104 22.15 -11.14 2.91
CA PRO A 104 23.31 -11.02 3.79
C PRO A 104 24.60 -10.79 2.99
N GLY A 105 25.60 -10.17 3.62
CA GLY A 105 26.94 -10.06 3.04
C GLY A 105 27.08 -9.04 1.91
N GLY A 106 26.10 -8.14 1.73
CA GLY A 106 26.17 -7.07 0.71
C GLY A 106 25.96 -7.56 -0.72
N GLU A 107 25.52 -8.81 -0.91
CA GLU A 107 25.07 -9.27 -2.21
C GLU A 107 23.83 -8.51 -2.66
N GLN A 108 23.74 -8.23 -3.96
CA GLN A 108 22.54 -7.62 -4.51
C GLN A 108 21.34 -8.56 -4.34
N GLY A 109 20.29 -8.06 -3.70
CA GLY A 109 19.00 -8.71 -3.61
C GLY A 109 18.30 -8.90 -4.96
N ARG A 110 17.12 -9.53 -4.93
CA ARG A 110 16.34 -9.81 -6.14
C ARG A 110 14.89 -9.36 -5.99
N TRP A 111 14.36 -8.76 -7.06
CA TRP A 111 12.93 -8.51 -7.21
C TRP A 111 12.17 -9.79 -7.56
N THR A 112 11.03 -9.97 -6.91
CA THR A 112 10.03 -10.98 -7.23
C THR A 112 8.68 -10.31 -7.40
N SER A 113 7.82 -10.85 -8.26
CA SER A 113 6.49 -10.31 -8.53
C SER A 113 5.45 -11.42 -8.38
N ARG A 114 4.30 -11.12 -7.78
CA ARG A 114 3.18 -12.04 -7.69
C ARG A 114 1.85 -11.30 -7.78
N MET A 115 0.83 -12.00 -8.25
CA MET A 115 -0.53 -11.49 -8.24
C MET A 115 -1.12 -11.73 -6.84
N VAL A 116 -1.75 -10.70 -6.28
CA VAL A 116 -2.43 -10.76 -4.98
C VAL A 116 -3.85 -10.24 -5.14
N SER A 117 -4.80 -10.88 -4.46
CA SER A 117 -6.21 -10.49 -4.48
C SER A 117 -6.65 -9.95 -3.12
N VAL A 118 -7.67 -9.09 -3.14
CA VAL A 118 -8.42 -8.71 -1.93
C VAL A 118 -9.18 -9.93 -1.42
N ASP A 119 -8.99 -10.28 -0.14
CA ASP A 119 -9.58 -11.44 0.53
C ASP A 119 -11.00 -11.17 1.04
N GLU A 120 -11.81 -10.51 0.21
CA GLU A 120 -13.18 -10.13 0.51
C GLU A 120 -14.05 -10.31 -0.74
N PRO A 121 -15.26 -10.91 -0.61
CA PRO A 121 -16.15 -11.07 -1.75
C PRO A 121 -16.71 -9.70 -2.18
N PRO A 122 -16.87 -9.45 -3.49
CA PRO A 122 -17.58 -8.27 -3.99
C PRO A 122 -19.06 -8.23 -3.54
N PRO A 123 -19.66 -7.03 -3.41
CA PRO A 123 -19.03 -5.72 -3.58
C PRO A 123 -18.17 -5.34 -2.37
N LEU A 124 -16.99 -4.77 -2.62
CA LEU A 124 -16.15 -4.25 -1.54
C LEU A 124 -16.84 -3.06 -0.88
N MET A 125 -16.71 -2.93 0.44
CA MET A 125 -17.34 -1.82 1.17
C MET A 125 -16.87 -0.45 0.68
N ARG A 126 -15.62 -0.32 0.23
CA ARG A 126 -15.12 0.91 -0.42
C ARG A 126 -15.91 1.29 -1.68
N ASP A 127 -16.40 0.33 -2.45
CA ASP A 127 -17.20 0.57 -3.66
C ASP A 127 -18.63 1.00 -3.31
N VAL A 128 -19.15 0.56 -2.16
CA VAL A 128 -20.48 0.94 -1.68
C VAL A 128 -20.47 2.35 -1.08
N VAL A 129 -19.45 2.69 -0.28
CA VAL A 129 -19.36 3.99 0.40
C VAL A 129 -18.93 5.09 -0.56
N PHE A 130 -17.99 4.79 -1.46
CA PHE A 130 -17.47 5.73 -2.46
C PHE A 130 -17.49 5.08 -3.85
N PRO A 131 -18.62 5.00 -4.56
CA PRO A 131 -18.66 4.38 -5.88
C PRO A 131 -17.82 5.17 -6.88
N ILE A 132 -17.10 4.46 -7.75
CA ILE A 132 -16.42 5.05 -8.91
C ILE A 132 -17.46 5.23 -10.02
N PRO A 133 -17.67 6.45 -10.55
CA PRO A 133 -18.63 6.66 -11.62
C PRO A 133 -18.28 5.83 -12.85
N GLU A 134 -19.28 5.21 -13.48
CA GLU A 134 -19.12 4.36 -14.66
C GLU A 134 -18.51 5.12 -15.86
N MET A 135 -18.73 6.44 -15.92
CA MET A 135 -18.16 7.35 -16.92
C MET A 135 -16.68 7.71 -16.68
N SER A 136 -16.04 7.16 -15.64
CA SER A 136 -14.64 7.44 -15.37
C SER A 136 -13.74 6.79 -16.44
N HIS A 137 -12.99 7.62 -17.18
CA HIS A 137 -12.11 7.19 -18.27
C HIS A 137 -11.00 6.21 -17.85
N ARG A 138 -10.77 6.05 -16.54
CA ARG A 138 -9.87 5.07 -15.95
C ARG A 138 -10.56 4.46 -14.74
N GLN A 139 -11.05 3.24 -14.88
CA GLN A 139 -11.55 2.42 -13.77
C GLN A 139 -10.37 1.91 -12.92
N VAL A 140 -9.70 2.82 -12.24
CA VAL A 140 -8.65 2.50 -11.28
C VAL A 140 -9.28 2.45 -9.90
N HIS A 141 -9.48 1.25 -9.39
CA HIS A 141 -10.19 1.01 -8.12
C HIS A 141 -9.39 1.38 -6.86
N HIS A 142 -8.09 1.66 -7.04
CA HIS A 142 -7.20 2.08 -5.98
C HIS A 142 -6.06 2.94 -6.54
N VAL A 143 -5.92 4.15 -5.99
CA VAL A 143 -4.82 5.07 -6.31
C VAL A 143 -3.99 5.30 -5.06
N THR A 144 -2.81 4.69 -5.02
CA THR A 144 -1.89 4.85 -3.88
C THR A 144 -1.37 6.28 -3.80
N SER A 145 -1.71 6.96 -2.71
CA SER A 145 -1.17 8.26 -2.33
C SER A 145 0.13 8.13 -1.54
N LYS A 146 0.25 7.09 -0.71
CA LYS A 146 1.43 6.75 0.08
C LYS A 146 1.37 5.29 0.52
N ALA A 147 2.51 4.60 0.51
CA ALA A 147 2.67 3.31 1.17
C ALA A 147 3.31 3.51 2.55
N ILE A 148 2.83 2.78 3.55
CA ILE A 148 3.26 2.90 4.94
C ILE A 148 3.50 1.53 5.55
N ARG A 149 4.57 1.42 6.33
CA ARG A 149 4.79 0.30 7.24
C ARG A 149 3.88 0.44 8.46
N LEU A 150 3.25 -0.64 8.91
CA LEU A 150 2.27 -0.66 9.99
C LEU A 150 2.54 -1.73 11.04
N GLY A 151 2.82 -1.35 12.29
CA GLY A 151 3.08 -2.31 13.37
C GLY A 151 4.43 -2.05 14.03
N SER A 152 4.74 -2.80 15.08
CA SER A 152 5.99 -2.68 15.84
C SER A 152 6.74 -4.01 15.81
N GLY A 153 7.74 -4.12 14.93
CA GLY A 153 8.73 -5.21 14.91
C GLY A 153 8.20 -6.59 14.49
N GLY A 154 8.85 -7.21 13.50
CA GLY A 154 8.67 -8.62 13.14
C GLY A 154 7.52 -8.95 12.19
N ASP A 155 6.43 -8.17 12.16
CA ASP A 155 5.35 -8.35 11.17
C ASP A 155 5.64 -7.64 9.84
N GLY A 156 5.23 -8.23 8.72
CA GLY A 156 5.44 -7.68 7.38
C GLY A 156 4.35 -6.71 6.93
N MET A 157 3.63 -6.10 7.86
CA MET A 157 2.39 -5.39 7.54
C MET A 157 2.67 -4.05 6.85
N VAL A 158 2.16 -3.92 5.62
CA VAL A 158 2.23 -2.72 4.80
C VAL A 158 0.82 -2.28 4.41
N GLY A 159 0.58 -0.97 4.44
CA GLY A 159 -0.64 -0.33 3.97
C GLY A 159 -0.39 0.55 2.75
N TRP A 160 -1.13 0.33 1.67
CA TRP A 160 -1.20 1.27 0.53
C TRP A 160 -2.44 2.14 0.69
N VAL A 161 -2.21 3.44 0.91
CA VAL A 161 -3.25 4.40 1.28
C VAL A 161 -3.82 5.06 0.04
N ASP A 162 -5.12 4.91 -0.17
CA ASP A 162 -5.93 5.73 -1.07
C ASP A 162 -6.77 6.69 -0.22
N ILE A 163 -6.39 7.96 -0.22
CA ILE A 163 -7.03 9.01 0.60
C ILE A 163 -8.51 9.23 0.29
N TRP A 164 -9.03 8.68 -0.81
CA TRP A 164 -10.43 8.77 -1.18
C TRP A 164 -11.24 7.53 -0.79
N ARG A 165 -10.58 6.39 -0.61
CA ARG A 165 -11.27 5.09 -0.57
C ARG A 165 -10.91 4.23 0.63
N GLY A 166 -9.70 4.35 1.18
CA GLY A 166 -9.25 3.53 2.30
C GLY A 166 -7.82 3.06 2.16
N ILE A 167 -7.51 1.94 2.80
CA ILE A 167 -6.17 1.35 2.83
C ILE A 167 -6.28 -0.10 2.37
N LEU A 168 -5.37 -0.52 1.50
CA LEU A 168 -5.12 -1.94 1.26
C LEU A 168 -4.01 -2.40 2.18
N LEU A 169 -4.29 -3.38 3.04
CA LEU A 169 -3.30 -3.97 3.95
C LEU A 169 -2.78 -5.29 3.38
N CYS A 170 -1.49 -5.56 3.55
CA CYS A 170 -0.89 -6.85 3.21
C CYS A 170 0.24 -7.16 4.19
N ASP A 171 0.28 -8.39 4.68
CA ASP A 171 1.52 -8.92 5.25
C ASP A 171 2.42 -9.38 4.10
N VAL A 172 3.44 -8.58 3.77
CA VAL A 172 4.33 -8.85 2.64
C VAL A 172 5.36 -9.94 2.93
N LEU A 173 5.51 -10.33 4.19
CA LEU A 173 6.41 -11.39 4.63
C LEU A 173 5.70 -12.75 4.70
N HIS A 174 4.36 -12.77 4.67
CA HIS A 174 3.58 -14.00 4.63
C HIS A 174 3.85 -14.83 3.36
N GLU A 175 3.83 -16.16 3.49
CA GLU A 175 4.11 -17.08 2.37
C GLU A 175 3.10 -16.91 1.21
N SER A 176 1.82 -16.76 1.58
CA SER A 176 0.70 -16.49 0.67
C SER A 176 0.07 -15.13 1.03
N PRO A 177 0.64 -14.01 0.56
CA PRO A 177 0.19 -12.67 0.90
C PRO A 177 -1.16 -12.40 0.25
N LYS A 178 -2.08 -11.84 1.04
CA LYS A 178 -3.40 -11.42 0.60
C LYS A 178 -3.64 -9.98 0.97
N LEU A 179 -4.44 -9.29 0.16
CA LEU A 179 -4.85 -7.93 0.45
C LEU A 179 -6.10 -7.95 1.34
N ARG A 180 -6.14 -7.09 2.34
CA ARG A 180 -7.34 -6.81 3.12
C ARG A 180 -7.78 -5.37 2.87
N ASP A 181 -9.06 -5.15 2.64
CA ASP A 181 -9.61 -3.81 2.48
C ASP A 181 -9.92 -3.21 3.86
N VAL A 182 -9.43 -2.00 4.09
CA VAL A 182 -9.87 -1.15 5.18
C VAL A 182 -10.46 0.12 4.58
N PRO A 183 -11.77 0.16 4.29
CA PRO A 183 -12.40 1.30 3.63
C PRO A 183 -12.43 2.52 4.55
N LEU A 184 -12.43 3.72 3.96
CA LEU A 184 -12.73 4.93 4.73
C LEU A 184 -14.16 4.86 5.29
N PRO A 185 -14.37 5.28 6.54
CA PRO A 185 -15.71 5.33 7.09
C PRO A 185 -16.54 6.41 6.36
N PRO A 186 -17.88 6.27 6.36
CA PRO A 186 -18.75 7.37 5.97
C PRO A 186 -18.43 8.63 6.78
N PRO A 187 -18.53 9.83 6.18
CA PRO A 187 -18.34 11.09 6.87
C PRO A 187 -19.15 11.17 8.17
N ALA A 188 -18.47 11.50 9.27
CA ALA A 188 -19.11 11.70 10.55
C ALA A 188 -20.15 12.83 10.49
N LYS A 189 -21.15 12.81 11.39
CA LYS A 189 -22.25 13.80 11.42
C LYS A 189 -21.75 15.25 11.37
N GLY A 190 -20.67 15.57 12.11
CA GLY A 190 -20.07 16.91 12.13
C GLY A 190 -19.43 17.34 10.80
N ASN A 191 -19.03 16.40 9.95
CA ASN A 191 -18.35 16.65 8.66
C ASN A 191 -19.26 16.37 7.45
N SER A 192 -20.52 15.99 7.69
CA SER A 192 -21.50 15.61 6.66
C SER A 192 -21.76 16.72 5.63
N HIS A 193 -21.68 17.99 6.05
CA HIS A 193 -21.91 19.15 5.18
C HIS A 193 -20.76 19.42 4.18
N ARG A 194 -19.54 18.93 4.43
CA ARG A 194 -18.37 19.14 3.56
C ARG A 194 -18.07 17.95 2.65
N ALA A 195 -18.34 16.73 3.11
CA ALA A 195 -17.96 15.53 2.38
C ALA A 195 -18.94 15.12 1.27
N PHE A 196 -20.19 15.63 1.29
CA PHE A 196 -21.24 15.22 0.36
C PHE A 196 -21.80 16.34 -0.52
N GLN A 197 -21.24 17.54 -0.47
CA GLN A 197 -21.59 18.57 -1.45
C GLN A 197 -20.86 18.30 -2.77
N LYS A 198 -21.35 17.32 -3.55
CA LYS A 198 -21.91 17.63 -4.88
C LYS A 198 -22.47 16.46 -5.68
N HIS A 199 -22.20 15.16 -5.42
CA HIS A 199 -22.63 14.15 -6.41
C HIS A 199 -23.41 12.89 -6.03
N HIS A 200 -23.53 12.40 -4.80
CA HIS A 200 -24.35 11.18 -4.59
C HIS A 200 -25.07 11.16 -3.24
N ARG A 201 -26.42 11.20 -3.27
CA ARG A 201 -27.25 10.76 -2.14
C ARG A 201 -27.14 9.24 -2.07
N PRO A 202 -26.68 8.63 -0.96
CA PRO A 202 -26.76 7.19 -0.81
C PRO A 202 -28.23 6.79 -0.71
N VAL A 203 -28.67 5.90 -1.60
CA VAL A 203 -29.97 5.22 -1.50
C VAL A 203 -29.86 4.18 -0.39
N LEU A 204 -29.86 4.63 0.86
CA LEU A 204 -30.19 3.76 1.99
C LEU A 204 -31.72 3.61 1.99
N ARG A 205 -32.21 2.62 1.22
CA ARG A 205 -33.58 2.13 1.38
C ARG A 205 -33.72 1.65 2.82
N ARG A 206 -34.44 2.41 3.64
CA ARG A 206 -34.92 1.96 4.94
C ARG A 206 -35.79 0.73 4.69
N HIS A 207 -35.30 -0.45 5.07
CA HIS A 207 -36.19 -1.58 5.31
C HIS A 207 -37.09 -1.18 6.48
N ARG A 208 -38.31 -0.78 6.15
CA ARG A 208 -39.38 -0.52 7.10
C ARG A 208 -39.71 -1.87 7.73
N CYS A 209 -39.39 -2.06 9.01
CA CYS A 209 -40.00 -3.12 9.82
C CYS A 209 -41.53 -2.98 9.66
N GLN A 210 -42.18 -4.00 9.10
CA GLN A 210 -43.63 -4.11 9.13
C GLN A 210 -44.06 -4.31 10.60
N PRO A 211 -45.10 -3.61 11.08
CA PRO A 211 -45.66 -3.89 12.38
C PRO A 211 -46.33 -5.28 12.36
N ARG A 212 -46.13 -6.05 13.43
CA ARG A 212 -46.85 -7.29 13.70
C ARG A 212 -48.35 -7.04 13.60
N GLN A 213 -49.04 -7.77 12.72
CA GLN A 213 -50.49 -7.87 12.80
C GLN A 213 -50.84 -8.66 14.07
N GLU A 214 -51.58 -8.02 14.97
CA GLU A 214 -52.25 -8.70 16.08
C GLU A 214 -53.33 -9.62 15.50
N VAL A 215 -53.26 -10.89 15.90
CA VAL A 215 -54.28 -11.90 15.63
C VAL A 215 -55.48 -11.57 16.52
N HIS A 216 -56.58 -11.12 15.93
CA HIS A 216 -57.88 -11.16 16.60
C HIS A 216 -58.61 -12.44 16.20
N GLN A 217 -58.83 -13.29 17.20
CA GLN A 217 -59.78 -14.40 17.15
C GLN A 217 -61.21 -13.86 17.01
N MET A 218 -61.99 -14.44 16.09
CA MET A 218 -63.31 -15.04 16.34
C MET A 218 -63.63 -16.05 15.23
#